data_AF-A0A9N7U9H8-F1
#
_entry.id   AF-A0A9N7U9H8-F1
#
_cell.length_a   1.000
_cell.length_b   1.000
_cell.length_c   1.000
_cell.angle_alpha   90.00
_cell.angle_beta   90.00
_cell.angle_gamma   90.00
#
_symmetry.space_group_name_H-M   'P 1'
#
loop_
_entity.id
_entity.type
_entity.pdbx_description
1 polymer ?
#
loop_
_entity_poly.entity_id
_entity_poly.type
_entity_poly.pdbx_seq_one_letter_code
_entity_poly.pdbx_strand_id
1 'polypeptide(L)' 'MSHMDSNGAGSVQYDRWNEDNVNMNVEASQSTGMRIYNRVCVGNTGVVVKTAGALAALVSIYIIGYATGYYIHRC' A
#
# COMPACT_ATOMS: atom_id res chain seq x y z
N MET A 1 -13.82 8.33 -69.09
CA MET A 1 -12.54 9.07 -69.19
C MET A 1 -12.71 10.30 -68.31
N SER A 2 -12.14 10.45 -67.11
CA SER A 2 -10.76 10.26 -66.59
C SER A 2 -10.85 9.82 -65.11
N HIS A 3 -10.12 8.81 -64.64
CA HIS A 3 -8.69 8.74 -64.26
C HIS A 3 -8.42 9.16 -62.79
N MET A 4 -7.63 8.30 -62.12
CA MET A 4 -7.43 8.05 -60.69
C MET A 4 -7.01 9.24 -59.79
N ASP A 5 -7.19 9.07 -58.47
CA ASP A 5 -6.02 9.09 -57.59
C ASP A 5 -6.10 8.08 -56.42
N SER A 6 -5.05 7.29 -56.29
CA SER A 6 -4.85 6.33 -55.21
C SER A 6 -4.28 7.07 -54.00
N ASN A 7 -4.95 7.03 -52.86
CA ASN A 7 -4.30 7.38 -51.58
C ASN A 7 -4.59 6.28 -50.56
N GLY A 8 -3.77 5.23 -50.64
CA GLY A 8 -3.55 4.34 -49.51
C GLY A 8 -2.89 5.12 -48.38
N ALA A 9 -3.71 5.73 -47.54
CA ALA A 9 -3.27 6.23 -46.23
C ALA A 9 -3.95 5.32 -45.21
N GLY A 10 -3.16 4.47 -44.57
CA GLY A 10 -3.62 3.59 -43.50
C GLY A 10 -4.46 4.41 -42.51
N SER A 11 -5.70 3.99 -42.30
CA SER A 11 -6.57 4.60 -41.32
C SER A 11 -6.00 4.28 -39.94
N VAL A 12 -5.05 5.10 -39.48
CA VAL A 12 -4.65 5.10 -38.08
C VAL A 12 -5.88 5.62 -37.33
N GLN A 13 -6.66 4.68 -36.81
CA GLN A 13 -7.77 4.95 -35.91
C GLN A 13 -7.15 5.51 -34.64
N TYR A 14 -7.18 6.81 -34.48
CA TYR A 14 -6.93 7.42 -33.19
C TYR A 14 -8.22 7.29 -32.39
N ASP A 15 -8.18 6.51 -31.31
CA ASP A 15 -9.24 6.53 -30.33
C ASP A 15 -9.40 7.97 -29.85
N ARG A 16 -10.51 8.59 -30.25
CA ARG A 16 -10.83 9.96 -29.87
C ARG A 16 -11.05 9.99 -28.36
N TRP A 17 -10.25 10.80 -27.67
CA TRP A 17 -10.40 11.04 -26.24
C TRP A 17 -11.83 11.50 -25.93
N ASN A 18 -12.51 10.82 -25.00
CA ASN A 18 -13.90 11.08 -24.64
C ASN A 18 -14.05 11.09 -23.12
N GLU A 19 -14.65 12.11 -22.53
CA GLU A 19 -14.73 12.22 -21.07
C GLU A 19 -15.47 11.02 -20.41
N ASP A 20 -16.36 10.34 -21.15
CA ASP A 20 -17.02 9.11 -20.64
C ASP A 20 -16.10 7.87 -20.65
N ASN A 21 -14.97 7.90 -21.39
CA ASN A 21 -13.99 6.82 -21.42
C ASN A 21 -12.88 7.00 -20.37
N VAL A 22 -12.73 8.20 -19.81
CA VAL A 22 -11.73 8.50 -18.77
C VAL A 22 -12.27 8.23 -17.37
N ASN A 23 -12.84 7.05 -17.16
CA ASN A 23 -13.10 6.57 -15.80
C ASN A 23 -11.75 6.16 -15.17
N MET A 24 -11.01 7.13 -14.65
CA MET A 24 -9.84 6.87 -13.83
C MET A 24 -10.34 6.35 -12.47
N ASN A 25 -10.65 5.05 -12.41
CA ASN A 25 -11.06 4.40 -11.18
C ASN A 25 -9.86 4.34 -10.22
N VAL A 26 -9.65 5.41 -9.45
CA VAL A 26 -8.57 5.55 -8.47
C VAL A 26 -8.64 4.42 -7.42
N GLU A 27 -9.84 3.91 -7.13
CA GLU A 27 -10.04 2.80 -6.19
C GLU A 27 -9.61 1.44 -6.76
N ALA A 28 -9.64 1.26 -8.08
CA ALA A 28 -9.06 0.08 -8.75
C ALA A 28 -7.55 0.23 -9.00
N SER A 29 -7.05 1.46 -9.11
CA SER A 29 -5.62 1.74 -9.30
C SER A 29 -4.82 1.72 -8.00
N GLN A 30 -5.49 1.66 -6.84
CA GLN A 30 -4.83 1.48 -5.55
C GLN A 30 -4.27 0.06 -5.47
N SER A 31 -2.93 -0.04 -5.52
CA SER A 31 -2.27 -1.35 -5.49
C SER A 31 -2.71 -2.14 -4.26
N THR A 32 -2.80 -3.47 -4.39
CA THR A 32 -3.14 -4.36 -3.29
C THR A 32 -2.25 -4.10 -2.06
N GLY A 33 -0.99 -3.72 -2.29
CA GLY A 33 -0.05 -3.32 -1.24
C GLY A 33 -0.49 -2.06 -0.48
N MET A 34 -1.00 -1.03 -1.17
CA MET A 34 -1.48 0.20 -0.52
C MET A 34 -2.73 -0.07 0.34
N ARG A 35 -3.65 -0.94 -0.11
CA ARG A 35 -4.81 -1.36 0.71
C ARG A 35 -4.38 -2.09 1.99
N ILE A 36 -3.42 -3.01 1.87
CA ILE A 36 -2.89 -3.74 3.02
C ILE A 36 -2.18 -2.79 3.97
N TYR A 37 -1.34 -1.90 3.46
CA TYR A 37 -0.65 -0.89 4.26
C TYR A 37 -1.64 -0.01 5.03
N ASN A 38 -2.68 0.49 4.37
CA ASN A 38 -3.67 1.34 5.04
C ASN A 38 -4.41 0.58 6.15
N ARG A 39 -4.76 -0.69 5.92
CA ARG A 39 -5.45 -1.53 6.91
C ARG A 39 -4.57 -1.88 8.11
N VAL A 40 -3.29 -2.18 7.87
CA VAL A 40 -2.36 -2.68 8.88
C VAL A 40 -1.60 -1.56 9.59
N CYS A 41 -1.39 -0.40 8.98
CA CYS A 41 -0.63 0.71 9.56
C CYS A 41 -1.50 1.89 10.02
N VAL A 42 -2.60 2.17 9.33
CA VAL A 42 -3.48 3.33 9.60
C VAL A 42 -4.80 2.92 10.26
N GLY A 43 -5.26 1.69 10.00
CA GLY A 43 -6.46 1.14 10.63
C GLY A 43 -6.27 0.77 12.11
N ASN A 44 -7.39 0.52 12.82
CA ASN A 44 -7.40 0.09 14.22
C ASN A 44 -6.49 -1.12 14.48
N THR A 45 -6.35 -2.03 13.52
CA THR A 45 -5.45 -3.18 13.63
C THR A 45 -4.00 -2.76 13.87
N GLY A 46 -3.53 -1.72 13.18
CA GLY A 46 -2.16 -1.21 13.34
C GLY A 46 -1.92 -0.58 14.70
N VAL A 47 -2.90 0.17 15.19
CA VAL A 47 -2.85 0.76 16.54
C VAL A 47 -2.77 -0.35 17.58
N VAL A 48 -3.66 -1.35 17.51
CA VAL A 48 -3.69 -2.48 18.45
C VAL A 48 -2.37 -3.23 18.45
N VAL A 49 -1.81 -3.56 17.28
CA VAL A 49 -0.53 -4.28 17.17
C VAL A 49 0.62 -3.47 17.75
N LYS A 50 0.69 -2.16 17.46
CA LYS A 50 1.71 -1.28 18.06
C LYS A 50 1.62 -1.23 19.58
N THR A 51 0.41 -1.06 20.13
CA THR A 51 0.22 -1.03 21.58
C THR A 51 0.58 -2.36 22.24
N ALA A 52 0.16 -3.49 21.65
CA ALA A 52 0.48 -4.81 22.17
C ALA A 52 2.00 -5.06 22.15
N GLY A 53 2.66 -4.70 21.05
CA GLY A 53 4.11 -4.82 20.93
C GLY A 53 4.87 -3.94 21.94
N ALA A 54 4.44 -2.69 22.11
CA ALA A 54 5.04 -1.78 23.09
C ALA A 54 4.89 -2.31 24.53
N LEU A 55 3.70 -2.81 24.89
CA LEU A 55 3.46 -3.42 26.20
C LEU A 55 4.33 -4.66 26.41
N ALA A 56 4.42 -5.55 25.42
CA ALA A 56 5.25 -6.74 25.50
C ALA A 56 6.75 -6.40 25.68
N ALA A 57 7.25 -5.39 24.98
CA ALA A 57 8.63 -4.92 25.11
C ALA A 57 8.91 -4.36 26.51
N LEU A 58 8.01 -3.51 27.03
CA LEU A 58 8.14 -2.95 28.38
C LEU A 58 8.16 -4.03 29.46
N VAL A 59 7.25 -5.01 29.38
CA VAL A 59 7.22 -6.13 30.33
C VAL A 59 8.51 -6.95 30.22
N SER A 60 8.98 -7.22 29.01
CA SER A 60 10.22 -7.98 28.81
C SER A 60 11.43 -7.28 29.44
N ILE A 61 11.59 -5.98 29.21
CA ILE A 61 12.68 -5.17 29.79
C ILE A 61 12.57 -5.17 31.33
N TYR A 62 11.37 -5.03 31.87
CA TYR A 62 11.14 -5.08 33.32
C TYR A 62 11.58 -6.42 33.92
N ILE A 63 11.18 -7.53 33.32
CA ILE A 63 11.56 -8.88 33.79
C ILE A 63 13.07 -9.07 33.72
N ILE A 64 13.71 -8.68 32.61
CA ILE A 64 15.17 -8.78 32.44
C ILE A 64 15.90 -7.95 33.48
N GLY A 65 15.46 -6.70 33.70
CA GLY A 65 16.05 -5.80 34.70
C GLY A 65 15.89 -6.35 36.11
N TYR A 66 14.69 -6.84 36.46
CA TYR A 66 14.41 -7.45 37.75
C TYR A 66 15.29 -8.67 38.01
N ALA A 67 15.36 -9.59 37.04
CA ALA A 67 16.20 -10.78 37.15
C ALA A 67 17.67 -10.38 37.30
N THR A 68 18.17 -9.52 36.42
CA THR A 68 19.57 -9.06 36.46
C THR A 68 19.92 -8.41 37.80
N GLY A 69 19.06 -7.50 38.28
CA GLY A 69 19.24 -6.86 39.58
C GLY A 69 19.22 -7.88 40.72
N TYR A 70 18.28 -8.83 40.70
CA TYR A 70 18.21 -9.90 41.69
C TYR A 70 19.47 -10.77 41.71
N TYR A 71 19.97 -11.19 40.55
CA TYR A 71 21.16 -12.03 40.47
C TYR A 71 22.45 -11.28 40.86
N ILE A 72 22.55 -9.99 40.56
CA ILE A 72 23.71 -9.16 40.96
C ILE A 72 23.69 -8.88 42.47
N HIS A 73 22.54 -8.51 43.04
CA HIS A 73 22.42 -8.20 44.49
C HIS A 73 22.46 -9.43 45.40
N ARG A 74 22.22 -10.62 44.84
CA ARG A 74 22.25 -11.88 45.59
C ARG A 74 23.66 -12.50 45.64
N CYS A 75 24.65 -11.89 44.99
CA CYS A 75 26.08 -12.19 45.14
C CYS A 75 26.70 -11.39 46.29
#